data_AF-A0A3Q3AZ90-F1
#
_entry.id   AF-A0A3Q3AZ90-F1
#
_cell.length_a   1.000
_cell.length_b   1.000
_cell.length_c   1.000
_cell.angle_alpha   90.00
_cell.angle_beta   90.00
_cell.angle_gamma   90.00
#
_symmetry.space_group_name_H-M   'P 1'
#
loop_
_entity.id
_entity.type
_entity.pdbx_description
1 polymer ?
#
loop_
_entity_poly.entity_id
_entity_poly.type
_entity_poly.pdbx_seq_one_letter_code
_entity_poly.pdbx_strand_id
1 'polypeptide(L)'
;MAELKRAAEDPAETDPLTADELLGGSSLTTKELQQNLRLQKQGHRPVCLLFEIPSSRVVQQPLSKHVVYQIVVMRSGSFDSHRVSVERRYSDFFRFHQTLLEEFNEELEDVVLPPKLLTGNFSLENISERRLALQDYLAKLFATRCVRHSPHFPAFLTESEQKQAHVLLRAGQFTAALELLQTALEIQEKLLPWQKSTLTVPTLSALAVCYRDLDEPEQAFAAAHRALPATRRYGLKSYRASLLELLVDLGYQLRRPVAQLQEELTGLRDAERGEVSTRSLKEVVIHQFT
;
A
#
# COMPACT_ATOMS: atom_id res chain seq x y z
N MET A 1 -0.21 -82.59 -27.64
CA MET A 1 -0.53 -83.48 -26.50
C MET A 1 -0.85 -82.61 -25.29
N ALA A 2 -2.02 -82.87 -24.70
CA ALA A 2 -2.50 -82.48 -23.37
C ALA A 2 -2.70 -80.99 -23.04
N GLU A 3 -3.96 -80.56 -23.13
CA GLU A 3 -4.62 -79.74 -22.10
C GLU A 3 -4.70 -80.52 -20.77
N LEU A 4 -4.83 -79.80 -19.64
CA LEU A 4 -5.45 -80.13 -18.33
C LEU A 4 -4.86 -79.15 -17.29
N LYS A 5 -5.57 -78.49 -16.36
CA LYS A 5 -6.98 -78.27 -16.05
C LYS A 5 -7.01 -77.20 -14.94
N ARG A 6 -8.05 -76.37 -14.90
CA ARG A 6 -8.43 -75.50 -13.77
C ARG A 6 -8.62 -76.30 -12.47
N ALA A 7 -8.35 -75.65 -11.33
CA ALA A 7 -9.18 -75.72 -10.13
C ALA A 7 -9.01 -74.43 -9.31
N ALA A 8 -10.15 -73.81 -9.00
CA ALA A 8 -10.31 -72.75 -8.01
C ALA A 8 -10.65 -73.40 -6.65
N GLU A 9 -10.33 -72.72 -5.54
CA GLU A 9 -11.19 -72.46 -4.37
C GLU A 9 -10.37 -71.92 -3.16
N ASP A 10 -10.81 -70.75 -2.69
CA ASP A 10 -10.60 -70.11 -1.36
C ASP A 10 -11.23 -70.97 -0.22
N PRO A 11 -11.13 -70.69 1.11
CA PRO A 11 -10.88 -69.40 1.79
C PRO A 11 -10.07 -69.46 3.12
N ALA A 12 -9.99 -68.30 3.78
CA ALA A 12 -9.89 -68.08 5.23
C ALA A 12 -8.50 -67.94 5.86
N GLU A 13 -8.12 -66.70 6.18
CA GLU A 13 -7.81 -66.31 7.56
C GLU A 13 -7.97 -64.79 7.72
N THR A 14 -9.01 -64.42 8.47
CA THR A 14 -9.33 -63.08 8.93
C THR A 14 -8.61 -62.83 10.24
N ASP A 15 -7.72 -61.83 10.29
CA ASP A 15 -7.29 -61.20 11.55
C ASP A 15 -7.83 -59.77 11.63
N PRO A 16 -8.47 -59.39 12.75
CA PRO A 16 -9.22 -58.15 12.86
C PRO A 16 -8.30 -56.95 13.11
N LEU A 17 -8.16 -56.08 12.11
CA LEU A 17 -7.65 -54.73 12.32
C LEU A 17 -8.65 -53.97 13.21
N THR A 18 -8.19 -53.69 14.42
CA THR A 18 -8.88 -53.00 15.50
C THR A 18 -9.44 -51.66 15.07
N ALA A 19 -10.72 -51.45 15.39
CA ALA A 19 -11.50 -50.25 15.17
C ALA A 19 -11.09 -49.07 16.09
N ASP A 20 -9.79 -48.85 16.31
CA ASP A 20 -9.28 -47.89 17.30
C ASP A 20 -8.54 -46.68 16.70
N GLU A 21 -8.48 -46.56 15.37
CA GLU A 21 -7.82 -45.42 14.68
C GLU A 21 -8.77 -44.34 14.14
N LEU A 22 -10.09 -44.45 14.36
CA LEU A 22 -11.06 -43.52 13.76
C LEU A 22 -11.72 -42.52 14.73
N LEU A 23 -11.28 -42.44 15.99
CA LEU A 23 -11.79 -41.43 16.94
C LEU A 23 -10.65 -40.80 17.75
N GLY A 24 -9.69 -40.20 17.06
CA GLY A 24 -8.70 -39.29 17.65
C GLY A 24 -9.32 -37.94 18.05
N GLY A 25 -10.27 -37.95 18.99
CA GLY A 25 -10.76 -36.75 19.64
C GLY A 25 -9.66 -36.15 20.49
N SER A 26 -8.96 -35.14 19.97
CA SER A 26 -7.89 -34.44 20.68
C SER A 26 -8.47 -33.69 21.89
N SER A 27 -8.55 -34.34 23.05
CA SER A 27 -8.96 -33.71 24.31
C SER A 27 -7.76 -32.99 24.94
N LEU A 28 -7.37 -31.87 24.35
CA LEU A 28 -6.38 -31.00 24.96
C LEU A 28 -6.95 -30.38 26.24
N THR A 29 -6.18 -30.40 27.32
CA THR A 29 -6.55 -29.68 28.54
C THR A 29 -6.55 -28.17 28.28
N THR A 30 -7.30 -27.39 29.07
CA THR A 30 -7.32 -25.92 28.96
C THR A 30 -5.93 -25.30 29.10
N LYS A 31 -5.06 -25.93 29.89
CA LYS A 31 -3.66 -25.52 30.06
C LYS A 31 -2.83 -25.80 28.81
N GLU A 32 -3.01 -26.94 28.16
CA GLU A 32 -2.35 -27.27 26.89
C GLU A 32 -2.87 -26.42 25.73
N LEU A 33 -4.16 -26.09 25.71
CA LEU A 33 -4.72 -25.13 24.75
C LEU A 33 -4.12 -23.73 24.94
N GLN A 34 -3.97 -23.26 26.18
CA GLN A 34 -3.32 -21.98 26.46
C GLN A 34 -1.83 -21.99 26.12
N GLN A 35 -1.14 -23.11 26.38
CA GLN A 35 0.26 -23.30 26.01
C GLN A 35 0.44 -23.32 24.49
N ASN A 36 -0.38 -24.09 23.77
CA ASN A 36 -0.39 -24.14 22.31
C ASN A 36 -0.74 -22.80 21.70
N LEU A 37 -1.72 -22.08 22.26
CA LEU A 37 -2.05 -20.74 21.80
C LEU A 37 -0.90 -19.76 22.06
N ARG A 38 -0.17 -19.88 23.18
CA ARG A 38 1.03 -19.08 23.46
C ARG A 38 2.17 -19.42 22.49
N LEU A 39 2.42 -20.70 22.23
CA LEU A 39 3.43 -21.16 21.28
C LEU A 39 3.08 -20.74 19.84
N GLN A 40 1.81 -20.84 19.43
CA GLN A 40 1.31 -20.34 18.15
C GLN A 40 1.38 -18.81 18.03
N LYS A 41 1.20 -18.07 19.14
CA LYS A 41 1.37 -16.61 19.20
C LYS A 41 2.84 -16.19 19.27
N GLN A 42 3.75 -17.07 19.69
CA GLN A 42 5.20 -16.86 19.68
C GLN A 42 5.84 -17.14 18.31
N GLY A 43 5.13 -17.81 17.39
CA GLY A 43 5.47 -17.74 15.97
C GLY A 43 5.34 -16.28 15.52
N HIS A 44 6.45 -15.69 15.09
CA HIS A 44 6.46 -14.38 14.42
C HIS A 44 5.41 -14.41 13.31
N ARG A 45 4.20 -13.89 13.56
CA ARG A 45 3.25 -13.65 12.48
C ARG A 45 3.88 -12.54 11.64
N PRO A 46 4.29 -12.80 10.40
CA PRO A 46 4.80 -11.73 9.55
C PRO A 46 3.71 -10.65 9.48
N VAL A 47 4.10 -9.39 9.64
CA VAL A 47 3.17 -8.28 9.41
C VAL A 47 2.68 -8.42 7.98
N CYS A 48 1.37 -8.61 7.80
CA CYS A 48 0.75 -8.75 6.48
C CYS A 48 -0.13 -7.54 6.22
N LEU A 49 -0.15 -7.06 4.98
CA LEU A 49 -1.11 -6.04 4.57
C LEU A 49 -2.43 -6.70 4.21
N LEU A 50 -3.53 -6.17 4.73
CA LEU A 50 -4.90 -6.61 4.48
C LEU A 50 -5.66 -5.50 3.75
N PHE A 51 -6.51 -5.93 2.82
CA PHE A 51 -7.40 -5.05 2.08
C PHE A 51 -8.84 -5.44 2.40
N GLU A 52 -9.62 -4.46 2.81
CA GLU A 52 -11.05 -4.61 2.97
C GLU A 52 -11.79 -3.61 2.10
N ILE A 53 -12.87 -4.04 1.47
CA ILE A 53 -13.76 -3.14 0.76
C ILE A 53 -15.10 -3.14 1.50
N PRO A 54 -15.24 -2.42 2.63
CA PRO A 54 -16.42 -2.51 3.49
C PRO A 54 -17.69 -1.96 2.84
N SER A 55 -17.56 -0.98 1.96
CA SER A 55 -18.69 -0.25 1.40
C SER A 55 -18.49 0.07 -0.08
N SER A 56 -19.61 0.30 -0.75
CA SER A 56 -19.68 0.76 -2.13
C SER A 56 -20.84 1.73 -2.26
N ARG A 57 -20.67 2.79 -3.05
CA ARG A 57 -21.72 3.79 -3.29
C ARG A 57 -21.87 4.10 -4.77
N VAL A 58 -23.09 4.40 -5.19
CA VAL A 58 -23.37 4.87 -6.55
C VAL A 58 -23.21 6.37 -6.58
N VAL A 59 -22.29 6.85 -7.42
CA VAL A 59 -22.08 8.28 -7.68
C VAL A 59 -22.83 8.63 -8.94
N GLN A 60 -23.75 9.59 -8.82
CA GLN A 60 -24.50 10.12 -9.94
C GLN A 60 -24.22 11.62 -10.08
N GLN A 61 -23.57 11.97 -11.18
CA GLN A 61 -23.33 13.32 -11.66
C GLN A 61 -24.17 13.54 -12.93
N PRO A 62 -24.42 14.78 -13.35
CA PRO A 62 -25.28 15.07 -14.50
C PRO A 62 -24.91 14.32 -15.78
N LEU A 63 -23.62 14.04 -15.98
CA LEU A 63 -23.07 13.39 -17.17
C LEU A 63 -22.41 12.03 -16.87
N SER A 64 -22.40 11.57 -15.62
CA SER A 64 -21.71 10.33 -15.26
C SER A 64 -22.43 9.58 -14.14
N LYS A 65 -22.57 8.26 -14.29
CA LYS A 65 -23.07 7.37 -13.24
C LYS A 65 -22.11 6.21 -13.09
N HIS A 66 -21.54 6.04 -11.91
CA HIS A 66 -20.57 4.98 -11.65
C HIS A 66 -20.60 4.51 -10.20
N VAL A 67 -20.05 3.32 -9.95
CA VAL A 67 -19.92 2.76 -8.61
C VAL A 67 -18.50 3.00 -8.11
N VAL A 68 -18.39 3.47 -6.87
CA VAL A 68 -17.14 3.70 -6.17
C VAL A 68 -17.05 2.72 -5.00
N TYR A 69 -15.87 2.15 -4.82
CA TYR A 69 -15.53 1.19 -3.77
C TYR A 69 -14.58 1.85 -2.80
N GLN A 70 -14.90 1.79 -1.50
CA GLN A 70 -14.03 2.27 -0.45
C GLN A 70 -13.04 1.16 -0.09
N ILE A 71 -11.76 1.34 -0.36
CA ILE A 71 -10.69 0.39 -0.06
C ILE A 71 -10.04 0.82 1.26
N VAL A 72 -10.09 -0.03 2.27
CA VAL A 72 -9.42 0.13 3.55
C VAL A 72 -8.14 -0.69 3.54
N VAL A 73 -7.02 -0.07 3.94
CA VAL A 73 -5.71 -0.72 4.01
C VAL A 73 -5.29 -0.87 5.46
N MET A 74 -4.99 -2.10 5.89
CA MET A 74 -4.63 -2.40 7.28
C MET A 74 -3.39 -3.26 7.40
N ARG A 75 -2.63 -3.09 8.49
CA ARG A 75 -1.52 -3.98 8.84
C ARG A 75 -1.94 -4.99 9.90
N SER A 76 -1.91 -6.26 9.54
CA SER A 76 -2.08 -7.38 10.48
C SER A 76 -0.82 -7.58 11.33
N GLY A 77 -0.99 -7.95 12.59
CA GLY A 77 0.12 -8.27 13.50
C GLY A 77 0.74 -7.06 14.24
N SER A 78 0.32 -5.85 13.92
CA SER A 78 0.57 -4.62 14.69
C SER A 78 -0.75 -4.00 15.11
N PHE A 79 -0.77 -3.24 16.21
CA PHE A 79 -1.92 -2.39 16.53
C PHE A 79 -2.02 -1.29 15.47
N ASP A 80 -2.94 -1.47 14.53
CA ASP A 80 -3.23 -0.49 13.50
C ASP A 80 -4.25 0.52 14.05
N SER A 81 -3.77 1.59 14.68
CA SER A 81 -4.62 2.56 15.35
C SER A 81 -5.38 3.48 14.41
N HIS A 82 -4.96 3.55 13.13
CA HIS A 82 -5.51 4.48 12.16
C HIS A 82 -6.05 3.69 10.96
N ARG A 83 -7.35 3.77 10.75
CA ARG A 83 -8.02 3.10 9.64
C ARG A 83 -8.12 4.07 8.46
N VAL A 84 -7.14 4.03 7.57
CA VAL A 84 -7.16 4.80 6.32
C VAL A 84 -7.93 4.10 5.21
N SER A 85 -8.64 4.89 4.41
CA SER A 85 -9.36 4.40 3.24
C SER A 85 -9.21 5.33 2.03
N VAL A 86 -9.24 4.75 0.84
CA VAL A 86 -9.30 5.47 -0.44
C VAL A 86 -10.44 4.97 -1.29
N GLU A 87 -10.86 5.78 -2.25
CA GLU A 87 -12.00 5.46 -3.11
C GLU A 87 -11.55 5.16 -4.53
N ARG A 88 -11.95 4.02 -5.08
CA ARG A 88 -11.66 3.65 -6.47
C ARG A 88 -12.90 3.12 -7.16
N ARG A 89 -13.06 3.44 -8.45
CA ARG A 89 -14.10 2.83 -9.29
C ARG A 89 -13.52 1.67 -10.07
N TYR A 90 -14.38 0.79 -10.57
CA TYR A 90 -13.97 -0.40 -11.32
C TYR A 90 -13.03 -0.08 -12.50
N SER A 91 -13.24 1.02 -13.21
CA SER A 91 -12.37 1.40 -14.34
C SER A 91 -10.93 1.71 -13.90
N ASP A 92 -10.71 2.09 -12.66
CA ASP A 92 -9.37 2.37 -12.15
C ASP A 92 -8.64 1.05 -11.90
N PHE A 93 -9.33 0.05 -11.33
CA PHE A 93 -8.81 -1.33 -11.24
C PHE A 93 -8.51 -1.91 -12.62
N PHE A 94 -9.38 -1.67 -13.60
CA PHE A 94 -9.18 -2.15 -14.96
C PHE A 94 -7.90 -1.57 -15.58
N ARG A 95 -7.70 -0.25 -15.49
CA ARG A 95 -6.47 0.40 -15.99
C ARG A 95 -5.23 -0.10 -15.25
N PHE A 96 -5.32 -0.20 -13.93
CA PHE A 96 -4.25 -0.74 -13.10
C PHE A 96 -3.86 -2.16 -13.52
N HIS A 97 -4.83 -3.04 -13.73
CA HIS A 97 -4.58 -4.39 -14.21
C HIS A 97 -3.90 -4.41 -15.58
N GLN A 98 -4.32 -3.54 -16.51
CA GLN A 98 -3.68 -3.42 -17.82
C GLN A 98 -2.21 -3.00 -17.69
N THR A 99 -1.91 -1.99 -16.88
CA THR A 99 -0.53 -1.55 -16.60
C THR A 99 0.30 -2.68 -15.99
N LEU A 100 -0.29 -3.49 -15.11
CA LEU A 100 0.41 -4.64 -14.56
C LEU A 100 0.69 -5.74 -15.59
N LEU A 101 -0.24 -6.00 -16.52
CA LEU A 101 -0.05 -6.99 -17.59
C LEU A 101 0.99 -6.54 -18.62
N GLU A 102 1.20 -5.23 -18.81
CA GLU A 102 2.27 -4.73 -19.66
C GLU A 102 3.68 -5.08 -19.14
N GLU A 103 3.84 -5.23 -17.82
CA GLU A 103 5.15 -5.48 -17.17
C GLU A 103 5.30 -6.91 -16.60
N PHE A 104 4.21 -7.52 -16.13
CA PHE A 104 4.21 -8.77 -15.36
C PHE A 104 3.19 -9.80 -15.89
N ASN A 105 3.03 -9.88 -17.21
CA ASN A 105 2.01 -10.74 -17.84
C ASN A 105 2.12 -12.21 -17.38
N GLU A 106 3.34 -12.77 -17.37
CA GLU A 106 3.59 -14.17 -17.03
C GLU A 106 3.29 -14.45 -15.55
N GLU A 107 3.70 -13.55 -14.65
CA GLU A 107 3.49 -13.71 -13.21
C GLU A 107 2.04 -13.48 -12.76
N LEU A 108 1.18 -12.98 -13.65
CA LEU A 108 -0.22 -12.68 -13.38
C LEU A 108 -1.22 -13.60 -14.11
N GLU A 109 -0.75 -14.70 -14.71
CA GLU A 109 -1.62 -15.68 -15.39
C GLU A 109 -2.76 -16.19 -14.48
N ASP A 110 -2.46 -16.43 -13.20
CA ASP A 110 -3.43 -16.90 -12.20
C ASP A 110 -4.27 -15.79 -11.55
N VAL A 111 -3.96 -14.52 -11.82
CA VAL A 111 -4.61 -13.37 -11.17
C VAL A 111 -5.63 -12.71 -12.10
N VAL A 112 -6.87 -13.16 -11.98
CA VAL A 112 -7.98 -12.68 -12.82
C VAL A 112 -8.70 -11.49 -12.18
N LEU A 113 -8.82 -10.39 -12.92
CA LEU A 113 -9.68 -9.26 -12.57
C LEU A 113 -11.17 -9.60 -12.84
N PRO A 114 -12.12 -9.23 -11.95
CA PRO A 114 -13.55 -9.45 -12.20
C PRO A 114 -14.00 -8.82 -13.52
N PRO A 115 -14.81 -9.51 -14.35
CA PRO A 115 -15.15 -9.04 -15.68
C PRO A 115 -16.03 -7.78 -15.67
N LYS A 116 -15.98 -7.05 -16.80
CA LYS A 116 -16.89 -5.94 -17.08
C LYS A 116 -18.30 -6.50 -17.26
N LEU A 117 -19.27 -5.90 -16.58
CA LEU A 117 -20.68 -6.24 -16.74
C LEU A 117 -21.29 -5.32 -17.79
N LEU A 118 -21.89 -5.90 -18.83
CA LEU A 118 -22.56 -5.15 -19.91
C LEU A 118 -23.94 -4.64 -19.49
N THR A 119 -24.61 -5.35 -18.57
CA THR A 119 -25.95 -5.02 -18.06
C THR A 119 -26.01 -5.25 -16.55
N GLY A 120 -26.89 -4.53 -15.86
CA GLY A 120 -27.14 -4.76 -14.42
C GLY A 120 -26.00 -4.33 -13.48
N ASN A 121 -25.04 -3.53 -13.94
CA ASN A 121 -23.89 -3.08 -13.15
C ASN A 121 -24.26 -2.26 -11.89
N PHE A 122 -25.51 -1.79 -11.79
CA PHE A 122 -26.04 -1.06 -10.63
C PHE A 122 -26.96 -1.90 -9.73
N SER A 123 -27.15 -3.20 -10.01
CA SER A 123 -27.88 -4.07 -9.08
C SER A 123 -27.03 -4.28 -7.82
N LEU A 124 -27.69 -4.34 -6.66
CA LEU A 124 -27.01 -4.50 -5.38
C LEU A 124 -26.22 -5.80 -5.31
N GLU A 125 -26.78 -6.88 -5.87
CA GLU A 125 -26.13 -8.19 -5.97
C GLU A 125 -24.82 -8.10 -6.75
N ASN A 126 -24.84 -7.61 -7.99
CA ASN A 126 -23.63 -7.46 -8.82
C ASN A 126 -22.59 -6.52 -8.19
N ILE A 127 -23.04 -5.43 -7.54
CA ILE A 127 -22.14 -4.54 -6.83
C ILE A 127 -21.47 -5.28 -5.67
N SER A 128 -22.22 -6.08 -4.91
CA SER A 128 -21.74 -6.81 -3.74
C SER A 128 -20.78 -7.95 -4.11
N GLU A 129 -21.09 -8.73 -5.15
CA GLU A 129 -20.22 -9.79 -5.67
C GLU A 129 -18.92 -9.20 -6.21
N ARG A 130 -19.02 -8.15 -7.03
CA ARG A 130 -17.83 -7.45 -7.55
C ARG A 130 -16.99 -6.87 -6.42
N ARG A 131 -17.60 -6.32 -5.37
CA ARG A 131 -16.89 -5.78 -4.20
C ARG A 131 -16.02 -6.86 -3.53
N LEU A 132 -16.58 -8.05 -3.30
CA LEU A 132 -15.83 -9.18 -2.72
C LEU A 132 -14.72 -9.65 -3.68
N ALA A 133 -15.05 -9.79 -4.97
CA ALA A 133 -14.07 -10.24 -5.96
C ALA A 133 -12.91 -9.24 -6.14
N LEU A 134 -13.16 -7.93 -6.04
CA LEU A 134 -12.11 -6.90 -6.05
C LEU A 134 -11.24 -6.94 -4.78
N GLN A 135 -11.83 -7.27 -3.63
CA GLN A 135 -11.08 -7.46 -2.39
C GLN A 135 -10.12 -8.65 -2.51
N ASP A 136 -10.62 -9.79 -3.00
CA ASP A 136 -9.81 -10.99 -3.23
C ASP A 136 -8.72 -10.74 -4.29
N TYR A 137 -9.05 -9.97 -5.33
CA TYR A 137 -8.10 -9.55 -6.36
C TYR A 137 -6.93 -8.75 -5.77
N LEU A 138 -7.19 -7.76 -4.92
CA LEU A 138 -6.12 -7.00 -4.25
C LEU A 138 -5.24 -7.88 -3.36
N ALA A 139 -5.87 -8.81 -2.63
CA ALA A 139 -5.14 -9.77 -1.80
C ALA A 139 -4.21 -10.67 -2.65
N LYS A 140 -4.70 -11.18 -3.79
CA LYS A 140 -3.91 -11.97 -4.75
C LYS A 140 -2.76 -11.15 -5.34
N LEU A 141 -3.02 -9.94 -5.82
CA LEU A 141 -1.97 -9.06 -6.35
C LEU A 141 -0.86 -8.77 -5.34
N PHE A 142 -1.23 -8.52 -4.07
CA PHE A 142 -0.25 -8.26 -3.03
C PHE A 142 0.53 -9.52 -2.61
N ALA A 143 -0.05 -10.70 -2.77
CA ALA A 143 0.68 -11.96 -2.60
C ALA A 143 1.75 -12.16 -3.69
N THR A 144 1.50 -11.68 -4.90
CA THR A 144 2.46 -11.71 -6.01
C THR A 144 3.64 -10.76 -5.77
N ARG A 145 4.86 -11.33 -5.68
CA ARG A 145 6.05 -10.59 -5.23
C ARG A 145 6.44 -9.42 -6.13
N CYS A 146 6.42 -9.60 -7.47
CA CYS A 146 6.79 -8.56 -8.43
C CYS A 146 5.85 -7.35 -8.31
N VAL A 147 4.54 -7.58 -8.33
CA VAL A 147 3.52 -6.54 -8.16
C VAL A 147 3.66 -5.83 -6.81
N ARG A 148 3.82 -6.58 -5.72
CA ARG A 148 3.94 -6.02 -4.37
C ARG A 148 5.09 -5.02 -4.22
N HIS A 149 6.22 -5.24 -4.89
CA HIS A 149 7.39 -4.36 -4.84
C HIS A 149 7.46 -3.37 -6.01
N SER A 150 6.54 -3.48 -6.96
CA SER A 150 6.44 -2.55 -8.08
C SER A 150 5.96 -1.17 -7.60
N PRO A 151 6.30 -0.09 -8.31
CA PRO A 151 5.76 1.24 -8.02
C PRO A 151 4.27 1.36 -8.39
N HIS A 152 3.74 0.47 -9.22
CA HIS A 152 2.35 0.53 -9.70
C HIS A 152 1.33 0.28 -8.58
N PHE A 153 1.65 -0.59 -7.63
CA PHE A 153 0.76 -0.94 -6.52
C PHE A 153 0.51 0.25 -5.56
N PRO A 154 1.54 0.93 -5.00
CA PRO A 154 1.32 2.14 -4.21
C PRO A 154 0.73 3.29 -5.03
N ALA A 155 1.07 3.41 -6.32
CA ALA A 155 0.48 4.41 -7.20
C ALA A 155 -1.04 4.21 -7.33
N PHE A 156 -1.51 2.99 -7.60
CA PHE A 156 -2.93 2.68 -7.64
C PHE A 156 -3.67 3.14 -6.37
N LEU A 157 -3.05 2.93 -5.20
CA LEU A 157 -3.66 3.29 -3.92
C LEU A 157 -3.59 4.77 -3.55
N THR A 158 -2.64 5.56 -4.06
CA THR A 158 -2.38 6.93 -3.54
C THR A 158 -2.26 8.02 -4.59
N GLU A 159 -2.08 7.69 -5.86
CA GLU A 159 -1.79 8.66 -6.91
C GLU A 159 -2.96 9.61 -7.17
N SER A 160 -4.21 9.14 -7.04
CA SER A 160 -5.40 10.00 -7.22
C SER A 160 -5.45 11.10 -6.16
N GLU A 161 -5.24 10.73 -4.90
CA GLU A 161 -5.21 11.64 -3.75
C GLU A 161 -4.06 12.62 -3.89
N GLN A 162 -2.87 12.13 -4.28
CA GLN A 162 -1.70 12.98 -4.53
C GLN A 162 -1.97 13.97 -5.66
N LYS A 163 -2.45 13.53 -6.83
CA LYS A 163 -2.74 14.42 -7.97
C LYS A 163 -3.75 15.50 -7.59
N GLN A 164 -4.83 15.12 -6.91
CA GLN A 164 -5.83 16.08 -6.45
C GLN A 164 -5.25 17.05 -5.41
N ALA A 165 -4.44 16.57 -4.46
CA ALA A 165 -3.77 17.44 -3.50
C ALA A 165 -2.84 18.47 -4.18
N HIS A 166 -2.12 18.07 -5.24
CA HIS A 166 -1.26 19.00 -5.97
C HIS A 166 -2.05 20.04 -6.76
N VAL A 167 -3.24 19.68 -7.28
CA VAL A 167 -4.17 20.67 -7.87
C VAL A 167 -4.63 21.68 -6.82
N LEU A 168 -5.02 21.21 -5.63
CA LEU A 168 -5.43 22.08 -4.51
C LEU A 168 -4.29 22.97 -4.02
N LEU A 169 -3.07 22.44 -3.93
CA LEU A 169 -1.87 23.18 -3.56
C LEU A 169 -1.61 24.33 -4.55
N ARG A 170 -1.72 24.07 -5.87
CA ARG A 170 -1.61 25.12 -6.90
C ARG A 170 -2.73 26.16 -6.80
N ALA A 171 -3.93 25.75 -6.37
CA ALA A 171 -5.06 26.64 -6.12
C ALA A 171 -4.97 27.39 -4.78
N GLY A 172 -3.93 27.17 -3.96
CA GLY A 172 -3.77 27.77 -2.64
C GLY A 172 -4.68 27.18 -1.55
N GLN A 173 -5.36 26.07 -1.82
CA GLN A 173 -6.23 25.38 -0.87
C GLN A 173 -5.42 24.38 -0.03
N PHE A 174 -4.53 24.89 0.82
CA PHE A 174 -3.56 24.07 1.56
C PHE A 174 -4.20 23.13 2.58
N THR A 175 -5.27 23.55 3.27
CA THR A 175 -5.98 22.71 4.26
C THR A 175 -6.59 21.46 3.61
N ALA A 176 -7.32 21.63 2.51
CA ALA A 176 -7.88 20.51 1.76
C ALA A 176 -6.79 19.62 1.14
N ALA A 177 -5.66 20.20 0.72
CA ALA A 177 -4.51 19.43 0.24
C ALA A 177 -3.88 18.58 1.35
N LEU A 178 -3.78 19.10 2.58
CA LEU A 178 -3.24 18.36 3.73
C LEU A 178 -4.05 17.08 4.00
N GLU A 179 -5.38 17.13 4.00
CA GLU A 179 -6.23 15.96 4.27
C GLU A 179 -5.95 14.80 3.30
N LEU A 180 -5.83 15.12 2.00
CA LEU A 180 -5.52 14.14 0.98
C LEU A 180 -4.08 13.60 1.09
N LEU A 181 -3.11 14.48 1.38
CA LEU A 181 -1.71 14.09 1.54
C LEU A 181 -1.48 13.24 2.79
N GLN A 182 -2.17 13.52 3.89
CA GLN A 182 -2.13 12.72 5.11
C GLN A 182 -2.69 11.31 4.86
N THR A 183 -3.82 11.23 4.16
CA THR A 183 -4.41 9.95 3.71
C THR A 183 -3.42 9.15 2.86
N ALA A 184 -2.80 9.80 1.86
CA ALA A 184 -1.80 9.17 1.01
C ALA A 184 -0.55 8.74 1.80
N LEU A 185 -0.06 9.56 2.72
CA LEU A 185 1.10 9.26 3.55
C LEU A 185 0.85 8.05 4.45
N GLU A 186 -0.32 7.96 5.09
CA GLU A 186 -0.65 6.84 5.97
C GLU A 186 -0.65 5.51 5.19
N ILE A 187 -1.21 5.49 3.98
CA ILE A 187 -1.17 4.30 3.11
C ILE A 187 0.27 3.98 2.70
N GLN A 188 1.05 4.98 2.29
CA GLN A 188 2.46 4.77 1.90
C GLN A 188 3.28 4.23 3.07
N GLU A 189 3.07 4.77 4.27
CA GLU A 189 3.70 4.30 5.49
C GLU A 189 3.34 2.85 5.76
N LYS A 190 2.07 2.44 5.53
CA LYS A 190 1.62 1.05 5.62
C LYS A 190 2.30 0.14 4.59
N LEU A 191 2.70 0.66 3.44
CA LEU A 191 3.37 -0.07 2.36
C LEU A 191 4.91 -0.11 2.46
N LEU A 192 5.53 0.77 3.26
CA LEU A 192 7.00 0.92 3.36
C LEU A 192 7.82 -0.38 3.51
N PRO A 193 7.42 -1.41 4.28
CA PRO A 193 8.19 -2.66 4.44
C PRO A 193 8.43 -3.40 3.13
N TRP A 194 7.61 -3.17 2.12
CA TRP A 194 7.71 -3.80 0.79
C TRP A 194 8.11 -2.81 -0.30
N GLN A 195 8.38 -1.56 0.06
CA GLN A 195 8.59 -0.47 -0.88
C GLN A 195 9.91 0.24 -0.59
N LYS A 196 10.40 1.00 -1.59
CA LYS A 196 11.59 1.83 -1.39
C LYS A 196 11.26 2.94 -0.39
N SER A 197 12.20 3.27 0.49
CA SER A 197 12.05 4.37 1.45
C SER A 197 11.84 5.74 0.78
N THR A 198 12.10 5.85 -0.52
CA THR A 198 11.83 7.05 -1.33
C THR A 198 10.35 7.30 -1.61
N LEU A 199 9.47 6.30 -1.38
CA LEU A 199 8.05 6.38 -1.69
C LEU A 199 7.35 7.57 -1.01
N THR A 200 7.69 7.86 0.24
CA THR A 200 7.03 8.90 1.04
C THR A 200 7.58 10.31 0.80
N VAL A 201 8.74 10.45 0.11
CA VAL A 201 9.44 11.73 -0.04
C VAL A 201 8.59 12.79 -0.73
N PRO A 202 7.93 12.51 -1.88
CA PRO A 202 7.09 13.53 -2.53
C PRO A 202 5.93 13.98 -1.64
N THR A 203 5.25 13.05 -0.97
CA THR A 203 4.11 13.35 -0.09
C THR A 203 4.54 14.17 1.13
N LEU A 204 5.62 13.78 1.80
CA LEU A 204 6.18 14.53 2.93
C LEU A 204 6.65 15.93 2.53
N SER A 205 7.24 16.06 1.34
CA SER A 205 7.65 17.36 0.80
C SER A 205 6.45 18.27 0.53
N ALA A 206 5.38 17.72 -0.05
CA ALA A 206 4.14 18.46 -0.27
C ALA A 206 3.46 18.86 1.05
N LEU A 207 3.43 17.98 2.05
CA LEU A 207 2.95 18.30 3.41
C LEU A 207 3.75 19.44 4.03
N ALA A 208 5.08 19.41 3.92
CA ALA A 208 5.94 20.47 4.45
C ALA A 208 5.65 21.84 3.81
N VAL A 209 5.40 21.87 2.49
CA VAL A 209 4.99 23.08 1.78
C VAL A 209 3.63 23.58 2.28
N CYS A 210 2.64 22.69 2.42
CA CYS A 210 1.32 23.08 2.93
C CYS A 210 1.38 23.64 4.35
N TYR A 211 2.09 22.98 5.27
CA TYR A 211 2.23 23.47 6.65
C TYR A 211 2.94 24.82 6.72
N ARG A 212 4.00 25.00 5.92
CA ARG A 212 4.70 26.29 5.85
C ARG A 212 3.76 27.41 5.38
N ASP A 213 2.99 27.15 4.32
CA ASP A 213 2.08 28.14 3.75
C ASP A 213 0.83 28.38 4.64
N LEU A 214 0.59 27.52 5.63
CA LEU A 214 -0.41 27.69 6.70
C LEU A 214 0.15 28.30 7.99
N ASP A 215 1.42 28.73 8.00
CA ASP A 215 2.13 29.27 9.16
C ASP A 215 2.20 28.29 10.36
N GLU A 216 2.37 26.99 10.06
CA GLU A 216 2.62 25.92 11.03
C GLU A 216 4.07 25.41 10.93
N PRO A 217 5.07 26.18 11.40
CA PRO A 217 6.48 25.89 11.15
C PRO A 217 6.97 24.60 11.83
N GLU A 218 6.42 24.22 12.99
CA GLU A 218 6.77 22.98 13.69
C GLU A 218 6.38 21.74 12.88
N GLN A 219 5.16 21.71 12.35
CA GLN A 219 4.65 20.64 11.50
C GLN A 219 5.42 20.59 10.17
N ALA A 220 5.70 21.75 9.59
CA ALA A 220 6.49 21.86 8.36
C ALA A 220 7.90 21.29 8.56
N PHE A 221 8.56 21.67 9.66
CA PHE A 221 9.89 21.17 10.00
C PHE A 221 9.88 19.67 10.24
N ALA A 222 8.89 19.16 10.99
CA ALA A 222 8.75 17.73 11.24
C ALA A 222 8.55 16.93 9.94
N ALA A 223 7.68 17.39 9.04
CA ALA A 223 7.43 16.73 7.76
C ALA A 223 8.70 16.72 6.86
N ALA A 224 9.37 17.87 6.71
CA ALA A 224 10.59 17.97 5.91
C ALA A 224 11.74 17.13 6.49
N HIS A 225 11.90 17.16 7.82
CA HIS A 225 12.93 16.38 8.51
C HIS A 225 12.71 14.86 8.34
N ARG A 226 11.46 14.40 8.34
CA ARG A 226 11.11 12.98 8.10
C ARG A 226 11.46 12.51 6.68
N ALA A 227 11.42 13.39 5.68
CA ALA A 227 11.79 13.04 4.30
C ALA A 227 13.31 12.96 4.07
N LEU A 228 14.10 13.71 4.84
CA LEU A 228 15.53 13.91 4.61
C LEU A 228 16.40 12.62 4.64
N PRO A 229 16.18 11.63 5.53
CA PRO A 229 16.98 10.40 5.54
C PRO A 229 16.90 9.62 4.22
N ALA A 230 15.71 9.56 3.61
CA ALA A 230 15.51 8.86 2.34
C ALA A 230 16.20 9.58 1.19
N THR A 231 16.16 10.92 1.14
CA THR A 231 16.83 11.69 0.10
C THR A 231 18.35 11.62 0.20
N ARG A 232 18.90 11.59 1.43
CA ARG A 232 20.33 11.35 1.69
C ARG A 232 20.79 9.98 1.23
N ARG A 233 20.04 8.92 1.57
CA ARG A 233 20.42 7.53 1.29
C ARG A 233 20.33 7.16 -0.19
N TYR A 234 19.32 7.67 -0.90
CA TYR A 234 19.02 7.25 -2.28
C TYR A 234 19.32 8.32 -3.33
N GLY A 235 19.94 9.45 -2.95
CA GLY A 235 20.43 10.44 -3.91
C GLY A 235 19.34 11.23 -4.63
N LEU A 236 18.23 11.55 -3.96
CA LEU A 236 17.17 12.41 -4.52
C LEU A 236 17.58 13.88 -4.44
N LYS A 237 18.54 14.28 -5.29
CA LYS A 237 19.24 15.57 -5.22
C LYS A 237 18.31 16.78 -5.22
N SER A 238 17.34 16.82 -6.14
CA SER A 238 16.36 17.92 -6.24
C SER A 238 15.60 18.12 -4.94
N TYR A 239 15.05 17.04 -4.38
CA TYR A 239 14.36 17.10 -3.09
C TYR A 239 15.32 17.40 -1.93
N ARG A 240 16.53 16.84 -1.93
CA ARG A 240 17.51 17.03 -0.84
C ARG A 240 17.89 18.50 -0.67
N ALA A 241 18.24 19.18 -1.75
CA ALA A 241 18.61 20.60 -1.70
C ALA A 241 17.45 21.48 -1.20
N SER A 242 16.28 21.36 -1.83
CA SER A 242 15.11 22.17 -1.47
C SER A 242 14.59 21.87 -0.06
N LEU A 243 14.72 20.63 0.44
CA LEU A 243 14.37 20.27 1.82
C LEU A 243 15.36 20.87 2.83
N LEU A 244 16.67 20.85 2.53
CA LEU A 244 17.69 21.45 3.40
C LEU A 244 17.51 22.96 3.49
N GLU A 245 17.25 23.64 2.38
CA GLU A 245 16.91 25.07 2.35
C GLU A 245 15.72 25.37 3.26
N LEU A 246 14.60 24.64 3.09
CA LEU A 246 13.41 24.83 3.91
C LEU A 246 13.70 24.59 5.41
N LEU A 247 14.47 23.56 5.75
CA LEU A 247 14.79 23.24 7.14
C LEU A 247 15.72 24.27 7.78
N VAL A 248 16.60 24.90 7.02
CA VAL A 248 17.44 26.02 7.51
C VAL A 248 16.55 27.22 7.81
N ASP A 249 15.65 27.59 6.90
CA ASP A 249 14.75 28.73 7.08
C ASP A 249 13.82 28.54 8.29
N LEU A 250 13.15 27.37 8.36
CA LEU A 250 12.30 27.01 9.50
C LEU A 250 13.11 26.86 10.79
N GLY A 251 14.34 26.37 10.71
CA GLY A 251 15.23 26.24 11.87
C GLY A 251 15.58 27.60 12.47
N TYR A 252 15.82 28.62 11.65
CA TYR A 252 15.98 30.00 12.13
C TYR A 252 14.72 30.54 12.80
N GLN A 253 13.55 30.34 12.18
CA GLN A 253 12.26 30.75 12.75
C GLN A 253 12.00 30.09 14.10
N LEU A 254 12.29 28.79 14.23
CA LEU A 254 12.11 27.98 15.44
C LEU A 254 13.27 28.08 16.45
N ARG A 255 14.31 28.87 16.16
CA ARG A 255 15.54 28.98 16.98
C ARG A 255 16.24 27.64 17.26
N ARG A 256 16.27 26.76 16.26
CA ARG A 256 16.94 25.44 16.31
C ARG A 256 18.35 25.51 15.71
N PRO A 257 19.27 24.62 16.11
CA PRO A 257 20.61 24.60 15.52
C PRO A 257 20.54 24.14 14.05
N VAL A 258 20.98 25.01 13.14
CA VAL A 258 20.97 24.78 11.68
C VAL A 258 22.35 24.57 11.06
N ALA A 259 23.44 24.70 11.83
CA ALA A 259 24.81 24.68 11.31
C ALA A 259 25.12 23.45 10.44
N GLN A 260 24.73 22.24 10.88
CA GLN A 260 24.92 21.01 10.12
C GLN A 260 24.13 20.98 8.80
N LEU A 261 22.91 21.52 8.80
CA LEU A 261 22.06 21.59 7.61
C LEU A 261 22.64 22.58 6.59
N GLN A 262 23.18 23.69 7.07
CA GLN A 262 23.84 24.71 6.23
C GLN A 262 25.13 24.21 5.62
N GLU A 263 25.96 23.51 6.40
CA GLU A 263 27.19 22.89 5.90
C GLU A 263 26.88 21.85 4.81
N GLU A 264 25.87 21.00 5.04
CA GLU A 264 25.42 20.02 4.05
C GLU A 264 24.90 20.69 2.77
N LEU A 265 24.10 21.75 2.89
CA LEU A 265 23.58 22.50 1.75
C LEU A 265 24.70 23.19 0.96
N THR A 266 25.68 23.76 1.65
CA THR A 266 26.84 24.42 1.02
C THR A 266 27.68 23.40 0.26
N GLY A 267 27.99 22.26 0.89
CA GLY A 267 28.72 21.17 0.24
C GLY A 267 28.00 20.61 -1.00
N LEU A 268 26.66 20.54 -0.99
CA LEU A 268 25.89 20.17 -2.18
C LEU A 268 26.01 21.18 -3.31
N ARG A 269 25.92 22.48 -2.99
CA ARG A 269 26.05 23.58 -3.98
C ARG A 269 27.43 23.62 -4.61
N ASP A 270 28.47 23.43 -3.81
CA ASP A 270 29.86 23.42 -4.25
C ASP A 270 30.16 22.19 -5.13
N ALA A 271 29.65 21.02 -4.76
CA ALA A 271 29.83 19.78 -5.52
C ALA A 271 29.23 19.83 -6.92
N GLU A 272 28.14 20.59 -7.11
CA GLU A 272 27.44 20.69 -8.39
C GLU A 272 27.81 21.96 -9.17
N ARG A 273 28.88 22.67 -8.80
CA ARG A 273 29.31 23.92 -9.49
C ARG A 273 28.18 24.96 -9.63
N GLY A 274 27.21 24.95 -8.71
CA GLY A 274 26.02 25.81 -8.77
C GLY A 274 24.86 25.29 -9.64
N GLU A 275 24.91 24.06 -10.18
CA GLU A 275 23.80 23.42 -10.90
C GLU A 275 22.73 22.80 -9.97
N VAL A 276 22.93 22.86 -8.64
CA VAL A 276 21.88 22.49 -7.69
C VAL A 276 20.66 23.34 -8.01
N SER A 277 19.58 22.68 -8.42
CA SER A 277 18.29 23.29 -8.71
C SER A 277 17.94 24.32 -7.63
N THR A 278 18.04 25.62 -7.97
CA THR A 278 17.66 26.77 -7.12
C THR A 278 16.15 26.86 -6.88
N ARG A 279 15.43 25.79 -7.20
CA ARG A 279 13.98 25.72 -7.09
C ARG A 279 13.61 25.56 -5.64
N SER A 280 12.68 26.41 -5.20
CA SER A 280 12.06 26.25 -3.89
C SER A 280 11.41 24.87 -3.78
N LEU A 281 11.24 24.35 -2.56
CA LEU A 281 10.56 23.07 -2.36
C LEU A 281 9.15 23.07 -2.97
N LYS A 282 8.48 24.23 -2.95
CA LYS A 282 7.17 24.44 -3.56
C LYS A 282 7.21 24.23 -5.07
N GLU A 283 8.23 24.73 -5.77
CA GLU A 283 8.40 24.48 -7.21
C GLU A 283 8.65 23.01 -7.52
N VAL A 284 9.53 22.34 -6.75
CA VAL A 284 9.80 20.90 -6.93
C VAL A 284 8.52 20.09 -6.77
N VAL A 285 7.72 20.39 -5.75
CA VAL A 285 6.42 19.74 -5.51
C VAL A 285 5.43 20.01 -6.64
N ILE A 286 5.28 21.26 -7.09
CA ILE A 286 4.31 21.62 -8.13
C ILE A 286 4.57 20.87 -9.44
N HIS A 287 5.84 20.66 -9.79
CA HIS A 287 6.27 19.97 -11.01
C HIS A 287 6.19 18.44 -10.96
N GLN A 288 5.91 17.84 -9.80
CA GLN A 288 5.87 16.38 -9.65
C GLN A 288 4.72 15.72 -10.46
N PHE A 289 3.62 16.44 -10.65
CA PHE A 289 2.40 15.96 -11.34
C PHE A 289 1.93 16.93 -12.43
N THR A 290 2.88 17.54 -13.16
CA THR A 290 2.63 18.29 -14.41
C THR A 290 3.10 17.47 -15.58
#